data_AF-A0A3D0DFR4-F1
#
_entry.id   AF-A0A3D0DFR4-F1
#
_cell.length_a   1.000
_cell.length_b   1.000
_cell.length_c   1.000
_cell.angle_alpha   90.00
_cell.angle_beta   90.00
_cell.angle_gamma   90.00
#
_symmetry.space_group_name_H-M   'P 1'
#
loop_
_entity.id
_entity.type
_entity.pdbx_description
1 polymer ?
#
loop_
_entity_poly.entity_id
_entity_poly.type
_entity_poly.pdbx_seq_one_letter_code
_entity_poly.pdbx_strand_id
1 'polypeptide(L)'
;YHFHLAEDEIDQKISLEKYGQRAVHRFAKYGLLSERSLAVHGVHLNQSEIGLLRSSKTNLALCARSNQNNAVGFAPWWDYENLSIGLGTDGIGSDMLQEAKSSLYLSRHEKIDPDFGFGQIGEMMLRNNPAIFEKLTGMKVGRIAPGYPADLVLWRYNSPTPISGDNIIGHYLYGLCDLAADSVWIDGTKILSNRKFVKFDYDNMLIEARKLAQSLWERI
;
A
#
# COMPACT_ATOMS: atom_id res chain seq x y z
N TYR A 1 -0.84 16.42 2.05
CA TYR A 1 -0.22 15.97 3.32
C TYR A 1 -0.12 14.44 3.32
N HIS A 2 0.90 13.85 3.93
CA HIS A 2 1.06 12.40 4.07
C HIS A 2 1.39 12.08 5.53
N PHE A 3 0.59 11.23 6.18
CA PHE A 3 0.69 10.98 7.62
C PHE A 3 0.09 9.63 8.04
N HIS A 4 0.64 9.03 9.10
CA HIS A 4 -0.02 7.95 9.84
C HIS A 4 -1.23 8.50 10.59
N LEU A 5 -2.32 7.72 10.63
CA LEU A 5 -3.57 8.13 11.28
C LEU A 5 -4.28 6.93 11.91
N ALA A 6 -4.49 6.98 13.23
CA ALA A 6 -5.24 5.97 13.97
C ALA A 6 -4.71 4.55 13.71
N GLU A 7 -3.38 4.39 13.76
CA GLU A 7 -2.70 3.11 13.54
C GLU A 7 -2.90 2.18 14.74
N ASP A 8 -2.72 2.73 15.94
CA ASP A 8 -2.88 2.04 17.22
C ASP A 8 -3.89 2.78 18.11
N GLU A 9 -4.53 2.09 19.05
CA GLU A 9 -5.45 2.70 20.01
C GLU A 9 -4.79 3.83 20.80
N ILE A 10 -3.47 3.77 21.01
CA ILE A 10 -2.69 4.78 21.71
C ILE A 10 -2.73 6.14 20.99
N ASP A 11 -2.82 6.17 19.66
CA ASP A 11 -2.97 7.43 18.89
C ASP A 11 -4.23 8.17 19.33
N GLN A 12 -5.31 7.42 19.51
CA GLN A 12 -6.60 7.94 19.89
C GLN A 12 -6.63 8.35 21.35
N LYS A 13 -6.08 7.51 22.24
CA LYS A 13 -5.97 7.77 23.67
C LYS A 13 -5.16 9.05 23.94
N ILE A 14 -3.94 9.13 23.40
CA ILE A 14 -3.06 10.30 23.58
C ILE A 14 -3.71 11.55 22.98
N SER A 15 -4.37 11.44 21.83
CA SER A 15 -5.06 12.60 21.23
C SER A 15 -6.17 13.12 22.13
N LEU A 16 -6.99 12.23 22.69
CA LEU A 16 -8.07 12.58 23.61
C LEU A 16 -7.52 13.21 24.90
N GLU A 17 -6.52 12.60 25.52
CA GLU A 17 -5.92 13.08 26.77
C GLU A 17 -5.28 14.47 26.62
N LYS A 18 -4.52 14.70 25.54
CA LYS A 18 -3.78 15.95 25.35
C LYS A 18 -4.61 17.07 24.71
N TYR A 19 -5.59 16.73 23.89
CA TYR A 19 -6.28 17.71 23.03
C TYR A 19 -7.81 17.67 23.14
N GLY A 20 -8.38 16.79 23.99
CA GLY A 20 -9.81 16.69 24.20
C GLY A 20 -10.60 16.15 23.00
N GLN A 21 -9.93 15.61 21.99
CA GLN A 21 -10.55 15.12 20.76
C GLN A 21 -9.72 13.99 20.12
N ARG A 22 -10.39 13.11 19.40
CA ARG A 22 -9.78 12.00 18.65
C ARG A 22 -8.88 12.50 17.51
N ALA A 23 -7.97 11.65 17.05
CA ALA A 23 -6.92 12.02 16.11
C ALA A 23 -7.49 12.63 14.82
N VAL A 24 -8.48 12.00 14.18
CA VAL A 24 -9.03 12.50 12.90
C VAL A 24 -9.75 13.84 13.08
N HIS A 25 -10.47 14.03 14.19
CA HIS A 25 -11.11 15.32 14.51
C HIS A 25 -10.08 16.44 14.67
N ARG A 26 -8.93 16.13 15.30
CA ARG A 26 -7.81 17.06 15.41
C ARG A 26 -7.26 17.44 14.04
N PHE A 27 -7.05 16.47 13.16
CA PHE A 27 -6.57 16.73 11.79
C PHE A 27 -7.58 17.56 10.99
N ALA A 28 -8.87 17.29 11.15
CA ALA A 28 -9.94 18.09 10.53
C ALA A 28 -9.92 19.55 11.02
N LYS A 29 -9.82 19.76 12.33
CA LYS A 29 -9.75 21.10 12.95
C LYS A 29 -8.63 21.97 12.38
N TYR A 30 -7.48 21.37 12.05
CA TYR A 30 -6.32 22.08 11.50
C TYR A 30 -6.24 22.06 9.97
N GLY A 31 -7.30 21.61 9.28
CA GLY A 31 -7.35 21.63 7.81
C GLY A 31 -6.39 20.64 7.13
N LEU A 32 -5.98 19.57 7.83
CA LEU A 32 -5.05 18.57 7.30
C LEU A 32 -5.76 17.50 6.47
N LEU A 33 -7.08 17.39 6.57
CA LEU A 33 -7.90 16.48 5.79
C LEU A 33 -8.35 17.16 4.49
N SER A 34 -7.99 16.57 3.36
CA SER A 34 -8.31 17.10 2.05
C SER A 34 -8.14 16.02 0.98
N GLU A 35 -8.63 16.29 -0.22
CA GLU A 35 -8.43 15.39 -1.35
C GLU A 35 -6.96 15.22 -1.77
N ARG A 36 -6.08 16.13 -1.33
CA ARG A 36 -4.62 16.08 -1.50
C ARG A 36 -3.90 15.50 -0.28
N SER A 37 -4.64 14.86 0.62
CA SER A 37 -4.11 14.19 1.80
C SER A 37 -4.12 12.67 1.62
N LEU A 38 -3.08 12.02 2.13
CA LEU A 38 -2.95 10.57 2.24
C LEU A 38 -2.79 10.22 3.72
N ALA A 39 -3.86 9.67 4.29
CA ALA A 39 -3.83 9.01 5.59
C ALA A 39 -3.34 7.57 5.41
N VAL A 40 -2.58 7.07 6.37
CA VAL A 40 -2.04 5.71 6.34
C VAL A 40 -2.52 4.96 7.58
N HIS A 41 -2.77 3.65 7.42
CA HIS A 41 -3.28 2.71 8.42
C HIS A 41 -4.78 2.77 8.64
N GLY A 42 -5.28 3.75 9.41
CA GLY A 42 -6.71 3.91 9.67
C GLY A 42 -7.35 2.70 10.38
N VAL A 43 -6.63 2.03 11.26
CA VAL A 43 -7.09 0.82 11.98
C VAL A 43 -8.21 1.17 12.97
N HIS A 44 -7.97 2.19 13.80
CA HIS A 44 -8.83 2.55 14.93
C HIS A 44 -9.72 3.75 14.63
N LEU A 45 -10.39 3.72 13.49
CA LEU A 45 -11.35 4.73 13.06
C LEU A 45 -12.76 4.40 13.58
N ASN A 46 -13.47 5.41 14.10
CA ASN A 46 -14.90 5.30 14.35
C ASN A 46 -15.73 5.89 13.20
N GLN A 47 -17.06 5.75 13.27
CA GLN A 47 -17.98 6.21 12.23
C GLN A 47 -17.93 7.72 11.96
N SER A 48 -17.73 8.56 12.99
CA SER A 48 -17.62 10.01 12.78
C SER A 48 -16.32 10.38 12.08
N GLU A 49 -15.22 9.69 12.39
CA GLU A 49 -13.91 9.86 11.76
C GLU A 49 -13.92 9.42 10.29
N ILE A 50 -14.55 8.28 9.99
CA ILE A 50 -14.79 7.81 8.62
C ILE A 50 -15.60 8.88 7.84
N GLY A 51 -16.63 9.46 8.46
CA GLY A 51 -17.42 10.55 7.88
C GLY A 51 -16.60 11.80 7.55
N LEU A 52 -15.63 12.16 8.39
CA LEU A 52 -14.71 13.27 8.14
C LEU A 52 -13.74 12.98 6.98
N LEU A 53 -13.17 11.78 6.93
CA LEU A 53 -12.31 11.36 5.82
C LEU A 53 -13.09 11.36 4.49
N ARG A 54 -14.34 10.91 4.52
CA ARG A 54 -15.23 10.86 3.35
C ARG A 54 -15.59 12.24 2.84
N SER A 55 -16.08 13.11 3.72
CA SER A 55 -16.50 14.47 3.33
C SER A 55 -15.33 15.33 2.84
N SER A 56 -14.13 15.14 3.40
CA SER A 56 -12.90 15.78 2.93
C SER A 56 -12.26 15.13 1.70
N LYS A 57 -12.79 13.98 1.25
CA LYS A 57 -12.23 13.14 0.17
C LYS A 57 -10.78 12.72 0.41
N THR A 58 -10.38 12.60 1.67
CA THR A 58 -9.03 12.16 2.06
C THR A 58 -8.79 10.73 1.56
N ASN A 59 -7.63 10.49 0.98
CA ASN A 59 -7.23 9.17 0.50
C ASN A 59 -6.67 8.36 1.69
N LEU A 60 -6.90 7.05 1.69
CA LEU A 60 -6.43 6.14 2.74
C LEU A 60 -5.55 5.04 2.11
N ALA A 61 -4.37 4.80 2.68
CA ALA A 61 -3.56 3.62 2.34
C ALA A 61 -3.60 2.63 3.50
N LEU A 62 -4.01 1.39 3.21
CA LEU A 62 -3.96 0.29 4.17
C LEU A 62 -2.61 -0.42 4.08
N CYS A 63 -2.03 -0.74 5.24
CA CYS A 63 -0.75 -1.43 5.36
C CYS A 63 -0.94 -2.68 6.23
N ALA A 64 -1.65 -3.68 5.71
CA ALA A 64 -2.01 -4.90 6.43
C ALA A 64 -0.78 -5.60 7.02
N ARG A 65 0.32 -5.74 6.26
CA ARG A 65 1.52 -6.42 6.78
C ARG A 65 2.19 -5.67 7.92
N SER A 66 2.22 -4.33 7.86
CA SER A 66 2.71 -3.49 8.95
C SER A 66 1.85 -3.64 10.20
N ASN A 67 0.53 -3.54 10.02
CA ASN A 67 -0.41 -3.64 11.13
C ASN A 67 -0.35 -5.02 11.83
N GLN A 68 -0.22 -6.08 11.03
CA GLN A 68 -0.03 -7.44 11.54
C GLN A 68 1.30 -7.60 12.29
N ASN A 69 2.40 -7.06 11.75
CA ASN A 69 3.72 -7.12 12.39
C ASN A 69 3.75 -6.35 13.72
N ASN A 70 3.15 -5.16 13.75
CA ASN A 70 3.13 -4.31 14.93
C ASN A 70 2.04 -4.71 15.94
N ALA A 71 1.20 -5.70 15.59
CA ALA A 71 0.09 -6.18 16.40
C ALA A 71 -0.91 -5.09 16.82
N VAL A 72 -1.12 -4.10 15.95
CA VAL A 72 -1.99 -2.94 16.23
C VAL A 72 -3.45 -3.16 15.82
N GLY A 73 -3.77 -4.30 15.21
CA GLY A 73 -5.12 -4.68 14.78
C GLY A 73 -5.30 -4.68 13.26
N PHE A 74 -6.55 -4.58 12.84
CA PHE A 74 -6.92 -4.62 11.42
C PHE A 74 -7.92 -3.49 11.10
N ALA A 75 -7.74 -2.86 9.94
CA ALA A 75 -8.61 -1.82 9.44
C ALA A 75 -9.80 -2.44 8.67
N PRO A 76 -11.03 -2.47 9.22
CA PRO A 76 -12.22 -3.02 8.56
C PRO A 76 -12.69 -2.15 7.38
N TRP A 77 -11.94 -2.22 6.28
CA TRP A 77 -12.12 -1.38 5.11
C TRP A 77 -13.49 -1.51 4.43
N TRP A 78 -14.22 -2.60 4.69
CA TRP A 78 -15.61 -2.75 4.25
C TRP A 78 -16.57 -1.79 4.94
N ASP A 79 -16.25 -1.28 6.13
CA ASP A 79 -17.04 -0.25 6.82
C ASP A 79 -16.68 1.17 6.33
N TYR A 80 -15.68 1.29 5.45
CA TYR A 80 -15.13 2.56 4.97
C TYR A 80 -15.68 2.95 3.59
N GLU A 81 -16.93 2.58 3.31
CA GLU A 81 -17.57 2.81 2.01
C GLU A 81 -17.38 4.25 1.52
N ASN A 82 -17.14 4.39 0.21
CA ASN A 82 -16.91 5.67 -0.48
C ASN A 82 -15.64 6.44 -0.05
N LEU A 83 -14.71 5.82 0.68
CA LEU A 83 -13.33 6.32 0.77
C LEU A 83 -12.51 5.87 -0.44
N SER A 84 -11.55 6.71 -0.84
CA SER A 84 -10.53 6.33 -1.82
C SER A 84 -9.44 5.54 -1.11
N ILE A 85 -9.52 4.21 -1.18
CA ILE A 85 -8.66 3.29 -0.44
C ILE A 85 -7.65 2.63 -1.38
N GLY A 86 -6.37 2.80 -1.07
CA GLY A 86 -5.26 2.10 -1.70
C GLY A 86 -4.54 1.17 -0.71
N LEU A 87 -3.48 0.53 -1.19
CA LEU A 87 -2.58 -0.30 -0.39
C LEU A 87 -1.18 0.32 -0.32
N GLY A 88 -0.49 0.12 0.79
CA GLY A 88 0.92 0.47 0.98
C GLY A 88 1.64 -0.56 1.84
N THR A 89 2.96 -0.68 1.70
CA THR A 89 3.76 -1.64 2.46
C THR A 89 4.28 -1.10 3.79
N ASP A 90 4.16 0.22 3.99
CA ASP A 90 4.85 0.96 5.07
C ASP A 90 6.36 0.61 5.07
N GLY A 91 6.95 0.38 6.24
CA GLY A 91 8.34 -0.08 6.40
C GLY A 91 8.54 -1.60 6.31
N ILE A 92 7.50 -2.42 6.08
CA ILE A 92 7.61 -3.90 6.04
C ILE A 92 8.01 -4.38 4.63
N GLY A 93 9.21 -3.96 4.21
CA GLY A 93 9.72 -4.19 2.85
C GLY A 93 8.98 -3.37 1.80
N SER A 94 9.09 -3.79 0.53
CA SER A 94 8.58 -3.04 -0.63
C SER A 94 7.73 -3.87 -1.61
N ASP A 95 7.29 -5.06 -1.17
CA ASP A 95 6.53 -5.98 -2.01
C ASP A 95 5.03 -5.71 -1.93
N MET A 96 4.53 -4.94 -2.90
CA MET A 96 3.10 -4.61 -3.07
C MET A 96 2.24 -5.84 -3.39
N LEU A 97 2.80 -6.88 -4.01
CA LEU A 97 2.03 -8.08 -4.36
C LEU A 97 1.74 -8.87 -3.09
N GLN A 98 2.75 -9.02 -2.24
CA GLN A 98 2.58 -9.65 -0.93
C GLN A 98 1.67 -8.82 -0.02
N GLU A 99 1.72 -7.49 -0.11
CA GLU A 99 0.79 -6.61 0.60
C GLU A 99 -0.67 -6.88 0.22
N ALA A 100 -0.96 -7.01 -1.07
CA ALA A 100 -2.30 -7.35 -1.56
C ALA A 100 -2.73 -8.77 -1.12
N LYS A 101 -1.83 -9.76 -1.20
CA LYS A 101 -2.11 -11.13 -0.76
C LYS A 101 -2.40 -11.20 0.73
N SER A 102 -1.59 -10.55 1.57
CA SER A 102 -1.82 -10.44 3.01
C SER A 102 -3.12 -9.71 3.33
N SER A 103 -3.41 -8.60 2.64
CA SER A 103 -4.66 -7.85 2.82
C SER A 103 -5.89 -8.72 2.50
N LEU A 104 -5.83 -9.53 1.42
CA LEU A 104 -6.90 -10.47 1.08
C LEU A 104 -7.08 -11.54 2.17
N TYR A 105 -6.00 -12.18 2.59
CA TYR A 105 -6.06 -13.24 3.60
C TYR A 105 -6.58 -12.74 4.93
N LEU A 106 -6.12 -11.58 5.38
CA LEU A 106 -6.60 -10.96 6.61
C LEU A 106 -8.08 -10.62 6.51
N SER A 107 -8.53 -10.04 5.39
CA SER A 107 -9.95 -9.72 5.18
C SER A 107 -10.85 -10.95 5.24
N ARG A 108 -10.43 -12.06 4.62
CA ARG A 108 -11.16 -13.33 4.65
C ARG A 108 -11.14 -13.97 6.03
N HIS A 109 -10.03 -13.86 6.74
CA HIS A 109 -9.90 -14.36 8.10
C HIS A 109 -10.89 -13.64 9.04
N GLU A 110 -10.90 -12.32 9.01
CA GLU A 110 -11.79 -11.49 9.84
C GLU A 110 -13.27 -11.65 9.47
N LYS A 111 -13.59 -11.88 8.19
CA LYS A 111 -14.97 -12.14 7.75
C LYS A 111 -15.41 -13.59 7.87
N ILE A 112 -14.48 -14.52 8.09
CA ILE A 112 -14.73 -15.97 8.05
C ILE A 112 -15.43 -16.35 6.74
N ASP A 113 -14.95 -15.79 5.63
CA ASP A 113 -15.55 -15.93 4.30
C ASP A 113 -14.46 -16.07 3.23
N PRO A 114 -14.36 -17.22 2.53
CA PRO A 114 -13.35 -17.45 1.51
C PRO A 114 -13.58 -16.66 0.21
N ASP A 115 -14.78 -16.15 -0.04
CA ASP A 115 -15.10 -15.39 -1.27
C ASP A 115 -14.92 -13.89 -1.08
N PHE A 116 -14.71 -13.45 0.17
CA PHE A 116 -14.65 -12.04 0.51
C PHE A 116 -13.43 -11.32 -0.08
N GLY A 117 -13.68 -10.10 -0.57
CA GLY A 117 -12.67 -9.08 -0.84
C GLY A 117 -11.79 -9.28 -2.08
N PHE A 118 -11.96 -10.36 -2.84
CA PHE A 118 -11.06 -10.69 -3.95
C PHE A 118 -11.00 -9.59 -5.03
N GLY A 119 -12.15 -9.11 -5.49
CA GLY A 119 -12.21 -8.03 -6.47
C GLY A 119 -11.79 -6.68 -5.89
N GLN A 120 -12.17 -6.39 -4.64
CA GLN A 120 -11.88 -5.14 -3.96
C GLN A 120 -10.38 -4.94 -3.74
N ILE A 121 -9.64 -5.98 -3.36
CA ILE A 121 -8.18 -5.91 -3.24
C ILE A 121 -7.52 -5.63 -4.60
N GLY A 122 -8.00 -6.26 -5.67
CA GLY A 122 -7.54 -5.98 -7.03
C GLY A 122 -7.80 -4.53 -7.44
N GLU A 123 -8.98 -3.99 -7.12
CA GLU A 123 -9.36 -2.59 -7.35
C GLU A 123 -8.44 -1.63 -6.59
N MET A 124 -8.23 -1.85 -5.29
CA MET A 124 -7.37 -1.03 -4.43
C MET A 124 -5.95 -0.93 -5.00
N MET A 125 -5.38 -2.07 -5.41
CA MET A 125 -4.01 -2.14 -5.90
C MET A 125 -3.84 -1.60 -7.32
N LEU A 126 -4.72 -1.97 -8.26
CA LEU A 126 -4.50 -1.72 -9.69
C LEU A 126 -5.20 -0.46 -10.20
N ARG A 127 -6.22 0.05 -9.51
CA ARG A 127 -6.99 1.22 -9.94
C ARG A 127 -6.93 2.35 -8.92
N ASN A 128 -7.13 2.06 -7.63
CA ASN A 128 -7.13 3.12 -6.62
C ASN A 128 -5.73 3.67 -6.38
N ASN A 129 -4.69 2.84 -6.21
CA ASN A 129 -3.31 3.32 -6.05
C ASN A 129 -2.86 4.31 -7.16
N PRO A 130 -2.97 3.98 -8.47
CA PRO A 130 -2.60 4.93 -9.51
C PRO A 130 -3.50 6.17 -9.54
N ALA A 131 -4.80 6.04 -9.29
CA ALA A 131 -5.72 7.18 -9.22
C ALA A 131 -5.39 8.13 -8.05
N ILE A 132 -5.07 7.57 -6.88
CA ILE A 132 -4.60 8.33 -5.70
C ILE A 132 -3.29 9.03 -6.04
N PHE A 133 -2.33 8.32 -6.65
CA PHE A 133 -1.05 8.92 -7.04
C PHE A 133 -1.24 10.08 -8.03
N GLU A 134 -2.07 9.91 -9.06
CA GLU A 134 -2.40 10.98 -10.01
C GLU A 134 -3.06 12.18 -9.31
N LYS A 135 -3.99 11.93 -8.39
CA LYS A 135 -4.65 12.98 -7.61
C LYS A 135 -3.68 13.79 -6.75
N LEU A 136 -2.68 13.13 -6.19
CA LEU A 136 -1.70 13.74 -5.28
C LEU A 136 -0.56 14.46 -6.04
N THR A 137 -0.16 13.95 -7.20
CA THR A 137 1.05 14.40 -7.91
C THR A 137 0.76 15.09 -9.25
N GLY A 138 -0.43 14.91 -9.81
CA GLY A 138 -0.78 15.30 -11.18
C GLY A 138 -0.21 14.38 -12.26
N MET A 139 0.55 13.34 -11.90
CA MET A 139 1.20 12.44 -12.84
C MET A 139 0.33 11.22 -13.12
N LYS A 140 0.06 10.98 -14.40
CA LYS A 140 -0.69 9.82 -14.88
C LYS A 140 0.19 8.56 -14.84
N VAL A 141 -0.23 7.54 -14.10
CA VAL A 141 0.50 6.26 -13.95
C VAL A 141 -0.45 5.06 -13.98
N GLY A 142 0.08 3.84 -13.99
CA GLY A 142 -0.71 2.61 -13.83
C GLY A 142 -1.47 2.13 -15.07
N ARG A 143 -1.16 2.67 -16.26
CA ARG A 143 -1.78 2.26 -17.53
C ARG A 143 -0.75 2.18 -18.65
N ILE A 144 -0.88 1.15 -19.49
CA ILE A 144 -0.14 1.03 -20.75
C ILE A 144 -0.97 1.74 -21.84
N ALA A 145 -0.70 3.02 -22.07
CA ALA A 145 -1.36 3.83 -23.08
C ALA A 145 -0.50 5.06 -23.45
N PRO A 146 -0.73 5.68 -24.63
CA PRO A 146 -0.09 6.95 -24.97
C PRO A 146 -0.32 8.02 -23.88
N GLY A 147 0.73 8.76 -23.54
CA GLY A 147 0.70 9.80 -22.51
C GLY A 147 0.95 9.33 -21.06
N TYR A 148 1.19 8.04 -20.85
CA TYR A 148 1.66 7.47 -19.57
C TYR A 148 3.16 7.16 -19.65
N PRO A 149 3.91 7.22 -18.52
CA PRO A 149 5.30 6.78 -18.48
C PRO A 149 5.40 5.29 -18.83
N ALA A 150 6.50 4.90 -19.43
CA ALA A 150 6.79 3.49 -19.73
C ALA A 150 7.32 2.75 -18.47
N ASP A 151 6.51 2.73 -17.43
CA ASP A 151 6.71 1.98 -16.18
C ASP A 151 6.21 0.55 -16.37
N LEU A 152 7.13 -0.39 -16.59
CA LEU A 152 6.82 -1.75 -16.98
C LEU A 152 7.57 -2.75 -16.11
N VAL A 153 6.89 -3.83 -15.75
CA VAL A 153 7.50 -4.98 -15.09
C VAL A 153 7.23 -6.23 -15.93
N LEU A 154 8.29 -6.98 -16.21
CA LEU A 154 8.24 -8.27 -16.87
C LEU A 154 8.48 -9.37 -15.83
N TRP A 155 7.54 -10.32 -15.76
CA TRP A 155 7.73 -11.57 -15.04
C TRP A 155 7.81 -12.74 -16.03
N ARG A 156 8.74 -13.66 -15.80
CA ARG A 156 8.78 -14.95 -16.51
C ARG A 156 7.81 -15.91 -15.84
N TYR A 157 6.53 -15.78 -16.16
CA TYR A 157 5.47 -16.58 -15.58
C TYR A 157 5.00 -17.67 -16.54
N ASN A 158 5.42 -18.91 -16.27
CA ASN A 158 4.90 -20.09 -16.96
C ASN A 158 3.69 -20.62 -16.18
N SER A 159 2.50 -20.11 -16.51
CA SER A 159 1.28 -20.42 -15.76
C SER A 159 0.81 -21.85 -16.00
N PRO A 160 0.39 -22.59 -14.96
CA PRO A 160 -0.22 -23.92 -15.12
C PRO A 160 -1.66 -23.88 -15.64
N THR A 161 -2.30 -22.70 -15.68
CA THR A 161 -3.67 -22.50 -16.16
C THR A 161 -3.73 -21.39 -17.22
N PRO A 162 -4.72 -21.41 -18.14
CA PRO A 162 -4.86 -20.35 -19.13
C PRO A 162 -5.12 -18.98 -18.50
N ILE A 163 -4.45 -17.94 -19.03
CA ILE A 163 -4.62 -16.56 -18.58
C ILE A 163 -5.72 -15.87 -19.41
N SER A 164 -6.63 -15.18 -18.73
CA SER A 164 -7.71 -14.39 -19.31
C SER A 164 -7.93 -13.11 -18.50
N GLY A 165 -8.76 -12.19 -19.01
CA GLY A 165 -9.13 -10.99 -18.27
C GLY A 165 -9.84 -11.30 -16.94
N ASP A 166 -10.63 -12.37 -16.90
CA ASP A 166 -11.47 -12.71 -15.75
C ASP A 166 -10.68 -13.31 -14.58
N ASN A 167 -9.51 -13.91 -14.85
CA ASN A 167 -8.70 -14.59 -13.84
C ASN A 167 -7.35 -13.91 -13.56
N ILE A 168 -7.09 -12.73 -14.15
CA ILE A 168 -5.80 -12.06 -14.05
C ILE A 168 -5.40 -11.75 -12.60
N ILE A 169 -6.36 -11.35 -11.76
CA ILE A 169 -6.12 -11.10 -10.32
C ILE A 169 -5.70 -12.38 -9.60
N GLY A 170 -6.26 -13.53 -9.98
CA GLY A 170 -5.89 -14.83 -9.41
C GLY A 170 -4.45 -15.21 -9.75
N HIS A 171 -4.06 -15.03 -11.02
CA HIS A 171 -2.67 -15.20 -11.44
C HIS A 171 -1.72 -14.24 -10.73
N TYR A 172 -2.17 -13.01 -10.48
CA TYR A 172 -1.39 -12.01 -9.78
C TYR A 172 -1.11 -12.42 -8.33
N LEU A 173 -2.16 -12.77 -7.58
CA LEU A 173 -2.06 -13.10 -6.14
C LEU A 173 -1.47 -14.49 -5.85
N TYR A 174 -1.77 -15.49 -6.70
CA TYR A 174 -1.39 -16.89 -6.46
C TYR A 174 -0.29 -17.41 -7.41
N GLY A 175 0.25 -16.54 -8.27
CA GLY A 175 1.35 -16.87 -9.17
C GLY A 175 2.45 -15.83 -9.13
N LEU A 176 2.17 -14.63 -9.63
CA LEU A 176 3.18 -13.57 -9.78
C LEU A 176 3.74 -13.09 -8.44
N CYS A 177 2.92 -13.07 -7.40
CA CYS A 177 3.29 -12.66 -6.05
C CYS A 177 4.49 -13.42 -5.46
N ASP A 178 4.74 -14.64 -5.93
CA ASP A 178 5.84 -15.48 -5.44
C ASP A 178 7.05 -15.46 -6.41
N LEU A 179 7.03 -14.60 -7.44
CA LEU A 179 8.07 -14.48 -8.45
C LEU A 179 8.87 -13.18 -8.34
N ALA A 180 10.19 -13.31 -8.38
CA ALA A 180 11.06 -12.17 -8.64
C ALA A 180 10.83 -11.63 -10.07
N ALA A 181 10.68 -10.30 -10.17
CA ALA A 181 10.64 -9.59 -11.45
C ALA A 181 11.89 -9.92 -12.28
N ASP A 182 11.70 -10.17 -13.57
CA ASP A 182 12.80 -10.43 -14.49
C ASP A 182 13.43 -9.14 -14.98
N SER A 183 12.61 -8.21 -15.47
CA SER A 183 13.07 -6.94 -16.03
C SER A 183 12.10 -5.82 -15.65
N VAL A 184 12.64 -4.62 -15.41
CA VAL A 184 11.89 -3.45 -14.95
C VAL A 184 12.34 -2.23 -15.72
N TRP A 185 11.37 -1.44 -16.17
CA TRP A 185 11.56 -0.13 -16.78
C TRP A 185 10.84 0.92 -15.94
N ILE A 186 11.50 2.07 -15.77
CA ILE A 186 10.92 3.27 -15.15
C ILE A 186 11.08 4.38 -16.18
N ASP A 187 9.97 4.97 -16.60
CA ASP A 187 9.89 5.98 -17.65
C ASP A 187 10.69 5.58 -18.90
N GLY A 188 10.53 4.33 -19.34
CA GLY A 188 11.23 3.76 -20.51
C GLY A 188 12.70 3.42 -20.27
N THR A 189 13.27 3.83 -19.15
CA THR A 189 14.64 3.48 -18.77
C THR A 189 14.66 2.12 -18.10
N LYS A 190 15.36 1.15 -18.71
CA LYS A 190 15.57 -0.17 -18.10
C LYS A 190 16.46 -0.04 -16.86
N ILE A 191 15.93 -0.44 -15.69
CA ILE A 191 16.63 -0.44 -14.41
C ILE A 191 17.05 -1.86 -13.99
N LEU A 192 16.24 -2.86 -14.35
CA LEU A 192 16.51 -4.29 -14.12
C LEU A 192 16.44 -5.04 -15.46
N SER A 193 17.41 -5.91 -15.72
CA SER A 193 17.45 -6.78 -16.90
C SER A 193 17.86 -8.19 -16.53
N ASN A 194 17.04 -9.20 -16.83
CA ASN A 194 17.31 -10.61 -16.49
C ASN A 194 17.73 -10.77 -15.02
N ARG A 195 17.00 -10.13 -14.10
CA ARG A 195 17.22 -10.11 -12.64
C ARG A 195 18.52 -9.45 -12.18
N LYS A 196 19.16 -8.66 -13.04
CA LYS A 196 20.36 -7.88 -12.69
C LYS A 196 20.10 -6.39 -12.84
N PHE A 197 20.48 -5.61 -11.83
CA PHE A 197 20.41 -4.15 -11.92
C PHE A 197 21.43 -3.65 -12.94
N VAL A 198 21.01 -2.75 -13.84
CA VAL A 198 21.84 -2.27 -14.95
C VAL A 198 22.22 -0.79 -14.83
N LYS A 199 21.73 -0.11 -13.79
CA LYS A 199 21.98 1.33 -13.55
C LYS A 199 22.80 1.62 -12.29
N PHE A 200 22.99 0.64 -11.41
CA PHE A 200 23.78 0.79 -10.19
C PHE A 200 24.41 -0.54 -9.78
N ASP A 201 25.54 -0.44 -9.07
CA ASP A 201 26.25 -1.58 -8.50
C ASP A 201 25.56 -2.05 -7.22
N TYR A 202 24.56 -2.91 -7.40
CA TYR A 202 23.75 -3.41 -6.31
C TYR A 202 24.56 -4.26 -5.31
N ASP A 203 25.54 -5.02 -5.79
CA ASP A 203 26.36 -5.87 -4.93
C ASP A 203 27.23 -5.01 -4.00
N ASN A 204 27.84 -3.94 -4.52
CA ASN A 204 28.57 -2.98 -3.69
C ASN A 204 27.64 -2.23 -2.73
N MET A 205 26.44 -1.84 -3.16
CA MET A 205 25.44 -1.23 -2.27
C MET A 205 25.06 -2.15 -1.10
N LEU A 206 24.92 -3.46 -1.34
CA LEU A 206 24.67 -4.43 -0.27
C LEU A 206 25.84 -4.56 0.70
N ILE A 207 27.09 -4.46 0.22
CA ILE A 207 28.27 -4.45 1.09
C ILE A 207 28.24 -3.22 2.00
N GLU A 208 28.00 -2.03 1.45
CA GLU A 208 27.93 -0.80 2.24
C GLU A 208 26.76 -0.81 3.22
N ALA A 209 25.59 -1.32 2.80
CA ALA A 209 24.43 -1.46 3.69
C ALA A 209 24.74 -2.37 4.89
N ARG A 210 25.46 -3.48 4.69
CA ARG A 210 25.87 -4.38 5.79
C ARG A 210 26.84 -3.72 6.77
N LYS A 211 27.80 -2.92 6.27
CA LYS A 211 28.71 -2.14 7.13
C LYS A 211 27.93 -1.13 7.98
N LEU A 212 27.03 -0.38 7.36
CA LEU A 212 26.20 0.61 8.07
C LEU A 212 25.30 -0.05 9.12
N ALA A 213 24.72 -1.20 8.80
CA ALA A 213 23.93 -1.97 9.75
C ALA A 213 24.78 -2.42 10.95
N GLN A 214 25.98 -2.96 10.71
CA GLN A 214 26.90 -3.34 11.78
C GLN A 214 27.26 -2.14 12.67
N SER A 215 27.64 -1.01 12.08
CA SER A 215 27.96 0.20 12.84
C SER A 215 26.77 0.77 13.62
N LEU A 216 25.53 0.54 13.15
CA LEU A 216 24.34 0.88 13.94
C LEU A 216 24.25 -0.01 15.17
N TRP A 217 24.37 -1.34 15.01
CA TRP A 217 24.32 -2.31 16.09
C TRP A 217 25.41 -2.12 17.14
N GLU A 218 26.59 -1.62 16.77
CA GLU A 218 27.66 -1.31 17.71
C GLU A 218 27.37 -0.07 18.58
N ARG A 219 26.38 0.76 18.21
CA ARG A 219 26.00 1.99 18.94
C ARG A 219 24.76 1.84 19.84
N ILE A 220 24.01 0.76 19.70
CA ILE A 220 22.79 0.46 20.48
C ILE A 220 23.05 -0.67 21.46
#